data_AF-A0AAE0KKI7-F1
#
_entry.id   AF-A0AAE0KKI7-F1
#
_cell.length_a   1.000
_cell.length_b   1.000
_cell.length_c   1.000
_cell.angle_alpha   90.00
_cell.angle_beta   90.00
_cell.angle_gamma   90.00
#
_symmetry.space_group_name_H-M   'P 1'
#
loop_
_entity.id
_entity.type
_entity.pdbx_description
1 polymer ?
#
loop_
_entity_poly.entity_id
_entity_poly.type
_entity_poly.pdbx_seq_one_letter_code
_entity_poly.pdbx_strand_id
1 'polypeptide(L)'
;MQCFIRDRLQGPWESDPLCVARGALVSRSPFTPSVQLACRLRNFSSESQESVEDATKYEVAQDVDKMGSYFFGTGAGEEFKPWRFSNAAAVEPPCSAKSNNGQWILLADREGNVNLWHKLMEIWQATISIEAIRLARDPATGKPYLTEEASEVRVDFEDNHNEPLDDWWTLVTGNKPVRIADLPESDCYGNAIVPLAGSSSPFWTFLLEERLHEVCHVRTLIDTFVRRILAHVQVRPRLETEIYDNPVVTIIDRKQTRKFHGLSHVVEVLQQRFPQDDVPVGHHGAGMTHVLFLPPDAAVVEIFPPVFGILGFRHVARNLGFAHFVGHCMFFEEWNAAVHNISVPAGWIRPTTAAGW
;
A
#
# COMPACT_ATOMS: atom_id res chain seq x y z
N MET A 1 -0.70 -0.10 24.93
CA MET A 1 -0.90 -0.09 23.46
C MET A 1 -2.00 -1.08 23.12
N GLN A 2 -2.81 -0.79 22.12
CA GLN A 2 -3.83 -1.68 21.56
C GLN A 2 -3.55 -1.85 20.07
N CYS A 3 -3.56 -3.09 19.58
CA CYS A 3 -3.49 -3.38 18.15
C CYS A 3 -4.80 -4.02 17.69
N PHE A 4 -5.22 -3.67 16.48
CA PHE A 4 -6.30 -4.27 15.74
C PHE A 4 -5.65 -5.11 14.65
N ILE A 5 -5.98 -6.39 14.62
CA ILE A 5 -5.30 -7.35 13.76
C ILE A 5 -6.37 -8.13 13.04
N ARG A 6 -6.20 -8.25 11.72
CA ARG A 6 -7.02 -9.11 10.89
C ARG A 6 -6.13 -10.09 10.16
N ASP A 7 -6.41 -11.37 10.35
CA ASP A 7 -5.74 -12.44 9.63
C ASP A 7 -6.06 -12.37 8.15
N ARG A 8 -5.02 -12.59 7.35
CA ARG A 8 -5.13 -12.72 5.90
C ARG A 8 -5.50 -14.15 5.56
N LEU A 9 -6.36 -14.28 4.56
CA LEU A 9 -6.73 -15.60 4.06
C LEU A 9 -5.53 -16.30 3.40
N GLN A 10 -4.74 -15.55 2.62
CA GLN A 10 -3.56 -15.99 1.87
C GLN A 10 -2.63 -14.78 1.61
N GLY A 11 -1.39 -15.05 1.18
CA GLY A 11 -0.41 -14.03 0.80
C GLY A 11 0.92 -14.19 1.55
N PRO A 12 1.91 -13.33 1.26
CA PRO A 12 3.22 -13.39 1.92
C PRO A 12 3.19 -12.85 3.36
N TRP A 13 2.07 -12.28 3.80
CA TRP A 13 1.86 -11.77 5.16
C TRP A 13 0.68 -12.48 5.81
N GLU A 14 0.79 -12.75 7.11
CA GLU A 14 -0.24 -13.49 7.86
C GLU A 14 -1.38 -12.57 8.36
N SER A 15 -1.11 -11.27 8.52
CA SER A 15 -1.99 -10.37 9.27
C SER A 15 -1.67 -8.90 9.05
N ASP A 16 -2.66 -8.02 9.06
CA ASP A 16 -2.48 -6.57 8.95
C ASP A 16 -2.67 -5.87 10.32
N PRO A 17 -1.60 -5.46 11.02
CA PRO A 17 -1.70 -4.76 12.29
C PRO A 17 -1.90 -3.24 12.12
N LEU A 18 -2.88 -2.68 12.84
CA LEU A 18 -3.06 -1.24 13.07
C LEU A 18 -3.00 -1.02 14.59
N CYS A 19 -2.14 -0.15 15.09
CA CYS A 19 -2.00 0.03 16.54
C CYS A 19 -2.22 1.47 17.01
N VAL A 20 -2.72 1.60 18.24
CA VAL A 20 -2.85 2.87 18.96
C VAL A 20 -2.22 2.75 20.35
N ALA A 21 -1.36 3.71 20.68
CA ALA A 21 -0.72 3.83 21.98
C ALA A 21 -1.17 5.12 22.68
N ARG A 22 -1.14 5.11 24.02
CA ARG A 22 -1.44 6.27 24.87
C ARG A 22 -0.21 6.65 25.67
N GLY A 23 0.13 7.94 25.69
CA GLY A 23 1.31 8.44 26.38
C GLY A 23 2.60 7.95 25.73
N ALA A 24 2.85 8.39 24.49
CA ALA A 24 4.02 8.04 23.72
C ALA A 24 5.08 9.15 23.83
N LEU A 25 6.21 8.84 24.45
CA LEU A 25 7.35 9.74 24.45
C LEU A 25 8.07 9.56 23.11
N VAL A 26 8.04 10.59 22.27
CA VAL A 26 8.73 10.57 20.99
C VAL A 26 9.85 11.59 21.04
N SER A 27 11.07 11.11 20.81
CA SER A 27 12.28 11.93 20.80
C SER A 27 12.93 11.88 19.43
N ARG A 28 13.38 13.05 18.97
CA ARG A 28 14.12 13.17 17.71
C ARG A 28 15.41 12.36 17.80
N SER A 29 15.68 11.57 16.76
CA SER A 29 16.95 10.88 16.58
C SER A 29 17.41 11.00 15.11
N PRO A 30 18.71 10.84 14.81
CA PRO A 30 19.26 11.14 13.49
C PRO A 30 18.70 10.29 12.34
N PHE A 31 18.21 9.09 12.65
CA PHE A 31 17.81 8.09 11.63
C PHE A 31 16.36 7.64 11.78
N THR A 32 15.95 7.25 12.98
CA THR A 32 14.58 6.81 13.32
C THR A 32 14.15 7.44 14.64
N PRO A 33 12.87 7.72 14.87
CA PRO A 33 12.44 8.36 16.10
C PRO A 33 12.64 7.39 17.27
N SER A 34 13.09 7.91 18.41
CA SER A 34 13.11 7.11 19.63
C SER A 34 11.74 7.22 20.28
N VAL A 35 10.95 6.16 20.15
CA VAL A 35 9.64 6.05 20.79
C VAL A 35 9.75 5.22 22.06
N GLN A 36 9.23 5.75 23.16
CA GLN A 36 9.17 5.06 24.44
C GLN A 36 7.75 5.05 25.01
N LEU A 37 7.35 3.91 25.56
CA LEU A 37 6.02 3.71 26.12
C LEU A 37 6.10 3.15 27.53
N ALA A 38 5.37 3.81 28.44
CA ALA A 38 5.13 3.34 29.81
C ALA A 38 4.05 2.25 29.86
N CYS A 39 4.21 1.21 29.04
CA CYS A 39 3.35 0.05 29.08
C CYS A 39 4.12 -1.23 28.75
N ARG A 40 3.69 -2.32 29.38
CA ARG A 40 4.12 -3.66 28.99
C ARG A 40 3.55 -3.99 27.62
N LEU A 41 4.43 -4.30 26.67
CA LEU A 41 4.04 -5.03 25.48
C LEU A 41 3.75 -6.47 25.89
N ARG A 42 2.51 -6.93 25.71
CA ARG A 42 2.14 -8.30 26.08
C ARG A 42 2.60 -9.25 24.99
N ASN A 43 3.26 -10.34 25.41
CA ASN A 43 3.62 -11.45 24.53
C ASN A 43 2.60 -12.57 24.79
N PHE A 44 1.64 -12.70 23.89
CA PHE A 44 0.57 -13.69 24.01
C PHE A 44 1.04 -15.11 23.69
N SER A 45 2.18 -15.28 22.99
CA SER A 45 2.75 -16.60 22.71
C SER A 45 3.27 -17.28 23.98
N SER A 46 3.91 -16.53 24.88
CA SER A 46 4.33 -17.05 26.19
C SER A 46 3.14 -17.23 27.13
N GLU A 47 2.21 -16.28 27.16
CA GLU A 47 1.02 -16.34 28.04
C GLU A 47 0.06 -17.49 27.68
N SER A 48 -0.05 -17.84 26.40
CA SER A 48 -0.85 -19.00 25.93
C SER A 48 -0.21 -20.36 26.24
N GLN A 49 1.09 -20.42 26.48
CA GLN A 49 1.79 -21.65 26.91
C GLN A 49 1.64 -21.93 28.41
N GLU A 50 1.26 -20.92 29.20
CA GLU A 50 1.10 -21.04 30.65
C GLU A 50 -0.28 -21.58 31.07
N SER A 51 -1.31 -21.53 30.20
CA SER A 51 -2.68 -21.95 30.50
C SER A 51 -3.49 -22.28 29.24
N VAL A 52 -4.07 -23.50 29.18
CA VAL A 52 -4.92 -23.96 28.05
C VAL A 52 -6.23 -23.18 27.96
N GLU A 53 -6.78 -22.72 29.09
CA GLU A 53 -8.00 -21.89 29.12
C GLU A 53 -7.74 -20.45 28.65
N ASP A 54 -6.53 -19.94 28.83
CA ASP A 54 -6.17 -18.60 28.35
C ASP A 54 -5.72 -18.60 26.89
N ALA A 55 -5.21 -19.72 26.36
CA ALA A 55 -4.86 -19.87 24.95
C ALA A 55 -6.04 -19.54 24.00
N THR A 56 -7.27 -19.94 24.35
CA THR A 56 -8.47 -19.63 23.54
C THR A 56 -8.91 -18.16 23.66
N LYS A 57 -8.58 -17.45 24.75
CA LYS A 57 -8.83 -16.01 24.87
C LYS A 57 -7.88 -15.16 24.02
N TYR A 58 -6.71 -15.69 23.72
CA TYR A 58 -5.65 -15.00 22.98
C TYR A 58 -5.53 -15.46 21.52
N GLU A 59 -6.46 -16.28 21.04
CA GLU A 59 -6.44 -16.85 19.68
C GLU A 59 -6.41 -15.78 18.57
N VAL A 60 -6.91 -14.56 18.86
CA VAL A 60 -6.93 -13.41 17.93
C VAL A 60 -5.84 -12.38 18.25
N ALA A 61 -5.05 -12.59 19.32
CA ALA A 61 -4.02 -11.65 19.75
C ALA A 61 -2.67 -12.07 19.17
N GLN A 62 -2.24 -11.40 18.11
CA GLN A 62 -0.91 -11.66 17.55
C GLN A 62 0.18 -11.06 18.43
N ASP A 63 1.25 -11.83 18.56
CA ASP A 63 2.48 -11.39 19.20
C ASP A 63 3.18 -10.34 18.34
N VAL A 64 3.84 -9.35 18.97
CA VAL A 64 4.61 -8.36 18.20
C VAL A 64 5.73 -9.01 17.41
N ASP A 65 6.35 -10.05 17.96
CA ASP A 65 7.40 -10.81 17.28
C ASP A 65 6.88 -11.57 16.04
N LYS A 66 5.56 -11.71 15.91
CA LYS A 66 4.89 -12.32 14.75
C LYS A 66 4.37 -11.29 13.76
N MET A 67 4.42 -10.00 14.08
CA MET A 67 4.04 -8.94 13.12
C MET A 67 5.06 -8.92 11.98
N GLY A 68 4.57 -9.13 10.76
CA GLY A 68 5.42 -9.26 9.58
C GLY A 68 6.09 -7.96 9.13
N SER A 69 7.12 -8.12 8.30
CA SER A 69 7.80 -7.06 7.57
C SER A 69 7.14 -6.86 6.20
N TYR A 70 6.76 -5.63 5.87
CA TYR A 70 6.14 -5.28 4.60
C TYR A 70 7.16 -4.84 3.56
N PHE A 71 6.69 -4.37 2.40
CA PHE A 71 7.61 -3.90 1.36
C PHE A 71 8.60 -2.87 1.90
N PHE A 72 9.85 -3.03 1.49
CA PHE A 72 10.97 -2.17 1.90
C PHE A 72 11.24 -2.16 3.41
N GLY A 73 10.79 -3.18 4.15
CA GLY A 73 11.03 -3.26 5.58
C GLY A 73 10.18 -2.29 6.39
N THR A 74 8.91 -2.13 5.99
CA THR A 74 7.95 -1.24 6.66
C THR A 74 6.94 -1.99 7.53
N GLY A 75 6.18 -1.21 8.32
CA GLY A 75 5.01 -1.65 9.07
C GLY A 75 5.29 -1.97 10.53
N ALA A 76 4.23 -2.24 11.31
CA ALA A 76 4.32 -2.34 12.78
C ALA A 76 5.41 -3.30 13.29
N GLY A 77 5.66 -4.41 12.60
CA GLY A 77 6.71 -5.37 12.96
C GLY A 77 8.13 -4.83 12.84
N GLU A 78 8.36 -3.88 11.93
CA GLU A 78 9.63 -3.18 11.75
C GLU A 78 9.70 -1.93 12.63
N GLU A 79 8.61 -1.14 12.66
CA GLU A 79 8.49 0.06 13.50
C GLU A 79 8.72 -0.23 14.98
N PHE A 80 8.23 -1.37 15.50
CA PHE A 80 8.38 -1.70 16.92
C PHE A 80 9.79 -2.16 17.34
N LYS A 81 10.67 -2.55 16.40
CA LYS A 81 12.03 -3.00 16.74
C LYS A 81 12.86 -1.92 17.47
N PRO A 82 12.88 -0.66 17.03
CA PRO A 82 13.58 0.41 17.76
C PRO A 82 12.82 0.97 18.96
N TRP A 83 11.55 0.61 19.18
CA TRP A 83 10.74 1.16 20.27
C TRP A 83 11.13 0.57 21.63
N ARG A 84 11.00 1.39 22.69
CA ARG A 84 11.28 0.96 24.07
C ARG A 84 10.01 0.87 24.89
N PHE A 85 9.68 -0.35 25.33
CA PHE A 85 8.55 -0.61 26.20
C PHE A 85 9.03 -0.79 27.64
N SER A 86 8.44 -0.04 28.58
CA SER A 86 8.76 -0.09 30.00
C SER A 86 7.58 -0.60 30.82
N ASN A 87 7.87 -1.41 31.84
CA ASN A 87 6.88 -1.84 32.83
C ASN A 87 6.60 -0.76 33.90
N ALA A 88 7.32 0.37 33.85
CA ALA A 88 7.10 1.48 34.76
C ALA A 88 5.76 2.20 34.47
N ALA A 89 5.21 2.87 35.47
CA ALA A 89 3.98 3.65 35.33
C ALA A 89 4.14 4.91 34.44
N ALA A 90 5.38 5.36 34.25
CA ALA A 90 5.78 6.45 33.36
C ALA A 90 7.20 6.18 32.83
N VAL A 91 7.54 6.78 31.69
CA VAL A 91 8.92 6.89 31.19
C VAL A 91 9.47 8.29 31.51
N GLU A 92 10.79 8.47 31.43
CA GLU A 92 11.47 9.75 31.68
C GLU A 92 11.91 10.41 30.34
N PRO A 93 11.66 11.72 30.13
CA PRO A 93 10.90 12.63 30.99
C PRO A 93 9.43 12.21 31.15
N PRO A 94 8.72 12.65 32.22
CA PRO A 94 7.46 12.07 32.66
C PRO A 94 6.42 11.96 31.55
N CYS A 95 6.25 10.74 31.04
CA CYS A 95 5.27 10.46 30.00
C CYS A 95 4.48 9.20 30.30
N SER A 96 3.16 9.31 30.24
CA SER A 96 2.23 8.20 30.48
C SER A 96 0.87 8.47 29.86
N ALA A 97 -0.01 7.47 29.87
CA ALA A 97 -1.39 7.64 29.43
C ALA A 97 -2.18 8.72 30.22
N LYS A 98 -1.72 9.11 31.42
CA LYS A 98 -2.37 10.12 32.28
C LYS A 98 -1.65 11.48 32.30
N SER A 99 -0.39 11.52 31.89
CA SER A 99 0.46 12.71 31.89
C SER A 99 1.09 12.83 30.52
N ASN A 100 0.46 13.61 29.65
CA ASN A 100 0.82 13.84 28.26
C ASN A 100 0.21 15.16 27.77
N ASN A 101 0.57 15.58 26.56
CA ASN A 101 0.12 16.84 25.96
C ASN A 101 -1.27 16.74 25.28
N GLY A 102 -1.91 15.56 25.27
CA GLY A 102 -3.21 15.31 24.64
C GLY A 102 -3.22 15.26 23.11
N GLN A 103 -2.11 15.54 22.44
CA GLN A 103 -2.02 15.56 20.97
C GLN A 103 -2.02 14.16 20.36
N TRP A 104 -2.51 14.08 19.12
CA TRP A 104 -2.51 12.87 18.30
C TRP A 104 -1.46 12.95 17.22
N ILE A 105 -0.68 11.88 17.10
CA ILE A 105 0.26 11.69 15.99
C ILE A 105 0.00 10.36 15.29
N LEU A 106 0.24 10.34 13.97
CA LEU A 106 0.38 9.14 13.17
C LEU A 106 1.85 9.03 12.77
N LEU A 107 2.51 7.98 13.21
CA LEU A 107 3.91 7.70 12.91
C LEU A 107 3.95 6.93 11.59
N ALA A 108 4.37 7.58 10.51
CA ALA A 108 4.36 7.02 9.17
C ALA A 108 5.77 6.51 8.81
N ASP A 109 5.91 5.18 8.84
CA ASP A 109 7.06 4.48 8.28
C ASP A 109 6.88 4.29 6.77
N ARG A 110 7.71 5.00 5.99
CA ARG A 110 7.60 5.09 4.53
C ARG A 110 8.60 4.19 3.86
N GLU A 111 8.23 3.66 2.70
CA GLU A 111 9.02 2.65 1.98
C GLU A 111 10.32 3.18 1.34
N GLY A 112 10.64 4.48 1.46
CA GLY A 112 11.90 5.04 0.95
C GLY A 112 12.05 4.97 -0.57
N ASN A 113 10.96 5.10 -1.32
CA ASN A 113 10.93 4.92 -2.77
C ASN A 113 10.23 6.04 -3.53
N VAL A 114 10.54 6.16 -4.82
CA VAL A 114 10.01 7.22 -5.71
C VAL A 114 8.87 6.75 -6.62
N ASN A 115 8.36 5.54 -6.39
CA ASN A 115 7.36 4.95 -7.26
C ASN A 115 5.96 5.44 -6.86
N LEU A 116 5.28 6.11 -7.79
CA LEU A 116 3.94 6.67 -7.57
C LEU A 116 2.94 5.66 -6.99
N TRP A 117 2.99 4.40 -7.46
CA TRP A 117 2.13 3.34 -6.96
C TRP A 117 2.26 3.16 -5.45
N HIS A 118 3.51 3.08 -4.98
CA HIS A 118 3.84 2.86 -3.58
C HIS A 118 3.45 4.05 -2.72
N LYS A 119 3.69 5.27 -3.20
CA LYS A 119 3.26 6.49 -2.49
C LYS A 119 1.73 6.56 -2.34
N LEU A 120 0.98 6.14 -3.36
CA LEU A 120 -0.48 6.06 -3.28
C LEU A 120 -0.95 4.95 -2.33
N MET A 121 -0.27 3.80 -2.31
CA MET A 121 -0.56 2.73 -1.36
C MET A 121 -0.38 3.20 0.10
N GLU A 122 0.71 3.90 0.40
CA GLU A 122 0.98 4.47 1.73
C GLU A 122 -0.11 5.46 2.16
N ILE A 123 -0.42 6.46 1.31
CA ILE A 123 -1.46 7.46 1.60
C ILE A 123 -2.83 6.80 1.78
N TRP A 124 -3.14 5.79 0.96
CA TRP A 124 -4.37 5.00 1.10
C TRP A 124 -4.44 4.32 2.46
N GLN A 125 -3.38 3.62 2.87
CA GLN A 125 -3.38 2.84 4.11
C GLN A 125 -3.38 3.72 5.35
N ALA A 126 -2.66 4.85 5.32
CA ALA A 126 -2.74 5.86 6.36
C ALA A 126 -4.16 6.44 6.48
N THR A 127 -4.83 6.71 5.35
CA THR A 127 -6.22 7.19 5.33
C THR A 127 -7.17 6.16 5.95
N ILE A 128 -7.07 4.88 5.56
CA ILE A 128 -7.87 3.80 6.14
C ILE A 128 -7.61 3.68 7.64
N SER A 129 -6.35 3.82 8.07
CA SER A 129 -5.98 3.75 9.49
C SER A 129 -6.68 4.81 10.32
N ILE A 130 -6.72 6.06 9.85
CA ILE A 130 -7.46 7.14 10.52
C ILE A 130 -8.95 6.82 10.61
N GLU A 131 -9.58 6.43 9.50
CA GLU A 131 -11.01 6.12 9.48
C GLU A 131 -11.34 4.91 10.38
N ALA A 132 -10.46 3.91 10.44
CA ALA A 132 -10.60 2.76 11.34
C ALA A 132 -10.52 3.17 12.82
N ILE A 133 -9.61 4.07 13.19
CA ILE A 133 -9.51 4.59 14.57
C ILE A 133 -10.72 5.43 14.97
N ARG A 134 -11.37 6.12 14.01
CA ARG A 134 -12.64 6.84 14.23
C ARG A 134 -13.83 5.91 14.46
N LEU A 135 -13.73 4.65 14.02
CA LEU A 135 -14.76 3.63 14.21
C LEU A 135 -14.48 2.73 15.42
N ALA A 136 -13.20 2.45 15.68
CA ALA A 136 -12.76 1.58 16.75
C ALA A 136 -13.11 2.18 18.13
N ARG A 137 -13.70 1.36 18.99
CA ARG A 137 -14.10 1.78 20.34
C ARG A 137 -12.96 1.55 21.33
N ASP A 138 -12.67 2.57 22.12
CA ASP A 138 -11.81 2.45 23.29
C ASP A 138 -12.53 1.61 24.37
N PRO A 139 -12.01 0.44 24.76
CA PRO A 139 -12.64 -0.41 25.75
C PRO A 139 -12.75 0.25 27.13
N ALA A 140 -11.90 1.24 27.44
CA ALA A 140 -11.96 1.94 28.73
C ALA A 140 -13.12 2.93 28.81
N THR A 141 -13.54 3.51 27.68
CA THR A 141 -14.56 4.57 27.66
C THR A 141 -15.84 4.20 26.91
N GLY A 142 -15.80 3.13 26.10
CA GLY A 142 -16.89 2.70 25.22
C GLY A 142 -17.15 3.61 24.01
N LYS A 143 -16.38 4.70 23.88
CA LYS A 143 -16.47 5.69 22.79
C LYS A 143 -15.42 5.39 21.71
N PRO A 144 -15.57 5.91 20.48
CA PRO A 144 -14.49 5.86 19.51
C PRO A 144 -13.17 6.41 20.04
N TYR A 145 -12.04 5.87 19.58
CA TYR A 145 -10.72 6.37 19.97
C TYR A 145 -10.53 7.83 19.54
N LEU A 146 -10.87 8.13 18.29
CA LEU A 146 -10.87 9.49 17.74
C LEU A 146 -12.33 9.92 17.51
N THR A 147 -12.84 10.78 18.39
CA THR A 147 -14.23 11.28 18.33
C THR A 147 -14.40 12.53 17.47
N GLU A 148 -13.31 13.22 17.18
CA GLU A 148 -13.24 14.50 16.49
C GLU A 148 -12.76 14.33 15.03
N GLU A 149 -12.51 15.44 14.34
CA GLU A 149 -12.07 15.45 12.94
C GLU A 149 -10.66 14.87 12.74
N ALA A 150 -10.41 14.30 11.55
CA ALA A 150 -9.09 13.76 11.19
C ALA A 150 -7.96 14.81 11.33
N SER A 151 -8.29 16.10 11.22
CA SER A 151 -7.37 17.23 11.39
C SER A 151 -6.80 17.39 12.80
N GLU A 152 -7.26 16.63 13.78
CA GLU A 152 -6.60 16.58 15.09
C GLU A 152 -5.32 15.74 15.08
N VAL A 153 -5.14 14.89 14.07
CA VAL A 153 -3.98 14.01 13.94
C VAL A 153 -2.92 14.67 13.07
N ARG A 154 -1.71 14.82 13.61
CA ARG A 154 -0.53 15.22 12.85
C ARG A 154 0.15 13.97 12.28
N VAL A 155 0.54 14.02 11.01
CA VAL A 155 1.34 12.96 10.41
C VAL A 155 2.81 13.28 10.64
N ASP A 156 3.54 12.35 11.24
CA ASP A 156 4.97 12.44 11.50
C ASP A 156 5.68 11.34 10.70
N PHE A 157 6.54 11.72 9.76
CA PHE A 157 7.39 10.77 9.05
C PHE A 157 8.50 10.28 9.97
N GLU A 158 8.72 8.97 10.00
CA GLU A 158 9.80 8.35 10.78
C GLU A 158 11.19 8.54 10.15
N ASP A 159 11.24 9.17 8.97
CA ASP A 159 12.44 9.39 8.17
C ASP A 159 12.55 10.85 7.67
N ASN A 160 13.68 11.17 7.01
CA ASN A 160 13.95 12.49 6.43
C ASN A 160 14.02 12.50 4.89
N HIS A 161 13.64 11.41 4.22
CA HIS A 161 13.70 11.30 2.77
C HIS A 161 12.74 12.27 2.10
N ASN A 162 13.19 12.97 1.07
CA ASN A 162 12.30 13.73 0.21
C ASN A 162 11.73 12.79 -0.86
N GLU A 163 10.43 12.55 -0.85
CA GLU A 163 9.78 11.65 -1.81
C GLU A 163 8.73 12.38 -2.66
N PRO A 164 8.39 11.83 -3.85
CA PRO A 164 7.25 12.31 -4.59
C PRO A 164 5.97 12.22 -3.76
N LEU A 165 5.09 13.20 -3.92
CA LEU A 165 3.79 13.28 -3.25
C LEU A 165 3.83 13.51 -1.72
N ASP A 166 4.94 13.93 -1.13
CA ASP A 166 4.98 14.26 0.31
C ASP A 166 3.86 15.25 0.70
N ASP A 167 3.60 16.28 -0.11
CA ASP A 167 2.50 17.24 0.13
C ASP A 167 1.10 16.61 0.05
N TRP A 168 0.94 15.46 -0.62
CA TRP A 168 -0.35 14.77 -0.76
C TRP A 168 -0.72 14.00 0.51
N TRP A 169 0.20 13.81 1.47
CA TRP A 169 -0.14 13.28 2.79
C TRP A 169 -1.12 14.19 3.56
N THR A 170 -1.32 15.43 3.11
CA THR A 170 -2.45 16.26 3.53
C THR A 170 -3.82 15.62 3.26
N LEU A 171 -3.92 14.63 2.36
CA LEU A 171 -5.15 13.86 2.13
C LEU A 171 -5.52 12.94 3.30
N VAL A 172 -4.56 12.60 4.17
CA VAL A 172 -4.77 11.68 5.29
C VAL A 172 -5.51 12.38 6.43
N THR A 173 -5.08 13.59 6.80
CA THR A 173 -5.62 14.33 7.96
C THR A 173 -5.99 15.78 7.67
N GLY A 174 -5.62 16.33 6.52
CA GLY A 174 -5.69 17.76 6.22
C GLY A 174 -4.48 18.55 6.70
N ASN A 175 -3.66 17.98 7.58
CA ASN A 175 -2.44 18.62 8.09
C ASN A 175 -1.23 18.34 7.19
N LYS A 176 -0.29 19.28 7.15
CA LYS A 176 1.01 19.03 6.53
C LYS A 176 1.79 18.01 7.38
N PRO A 177 2.44 17.01 6.75
CA PRO A 177 3.27 16.09 7.50
C PRO A 177 4.51 16.79 8.05
N VAL A 178 5.03 16.28 9.17
CA VAL A 178 6.26 16.75 9.81
C VAL A 178 7.33 15.68 9.66
N ARG A 179 8.57 16.08 9.38
CA ARG A 179 9.70 15.15 9.29
C ARG A 179 10.33 14.95 10.67
N ILE A 180 10.97 13.81 10.88
CA ILE A 180 11.70 13.56 12.13
C ILE A 180 12.72 14.65 12.49
N ALA A 181 13.42 15.25 11.52
CA ALA A 181 14.37 16.34 11.78
C ALA A 181 13.71 17.59 12.39
N ASP A 182 12.44 17.82 12.07
CA ASP A 182 11.63 18.97 12.48
C ASP A 182 10.80 18.69 13.75
N LEU A 183 10.86 17.46 14.28
CA LEU A 183 10.25 17.13 15.56
C LEU A 183 10.95 17.85 16.72
N PRO A 184 10.22 18.16 17.81
CA PRO A 184 10.83 18.57 19.06
C PRO A 184 11.90 17.57 19.53
N GLU A 185 12.88 18.02 20.32
CA GLU A 185 13.91 17.13 20.88
C GLU A 185 13.30 15.93 21.61
N SER A 186 12.23 16.19 22.37
CA SER A 186 11.41 15.18 23.04
C SER A 186 10.04 15.77 23.36
N ASP A 187 8.97 15.02 23.13
CA ASP A 187 7.62 15.40 23.54
C ASP A 187 6.77 14.17 23.91
N CYS A 188 5.82 14.35 24.82
CA CYS A 188 4.96 13.29 25.32
C CYS A 188 3.55 13.40 24.73
N TYR A 189 3.31 12.65 23.66
CA TYR A 189 2.06 12.66 22.92
C TYR A 189 0.96 11.89 23.64
N GLY A 190 -0.25 12.44 23.59
CA GLY A 190 -1.43 11.80 24.17
C GLY A 190 -1.73 10.47 23.51
N ASN A 191 -1.71 10.43 22.19
CA ASN A 191 -1.97 9.23 21.41
C ASN A 191 -1.01 9.14 20.22
N ALA A 192 -0.51 7.93 19.95
CA ALA A 192 0.28 7.63 18.76
C ALA A 192 -0.37 6.48 17.98
N ILE A 193 -0.55 6.68 16.68
CA ILE A 193 -1.08 5.70 15.74
C ILE A 193 0.08 5.12 14.93
N VAL A 194 0.16 3.81 14.88
CA VAL A 194 1.02 3.03 13.96
C VAL A 194 0.09 2.52 12.87
N PRO A 195 0.15 3.10 11.66
CA PRO A 195 -0.79 2.83 10.62
C PRO A 195 -0.59 1.43 10.03
N LEU A 196 -1.57 1.02 9.25
CA LEU A 196 -1.41 -0.05 8.27
C LEU A 196 -0.24 0.29 7.33
N ALA A 197 0.67 -0.66 7.11
CA ALA A 197 1.80 -0.48 6.19
C ALA A 197 1.32 -0.21 4.76
N GLY A 198 2.03 0.55 3.93
CA GLY A 198 1.56 0.91 2.57
C GLY A 198 1.14 -0.30 1.73
N SER A 199 1.99 -1.32 1.64
CA SER A 199 1.67 -2.56 0.90
C SER A 199 0.67 -3.48 1.61
N SER A 200 0.23 -3.15 2.82
CA SER A 200 -0.82 -3.89 3.51
C SER A 200 -2.18 -3.62 2.85
N SER A 201 -3.09 -4.61 2.85
CA SER A 201 -4.42 -4.68 2.23
C SER A 201 -4.58 -5.82 1.23
N PRO A 202 -5.67 -6.60 1.34
CA PRO A 202 -6.07 -7.55 0.29
C PRO A 202 -6.09 -6.92 -1.11
N PHE A 203 -6.46 -5.65 -1.23
CA PHE A 203 -6.55 -4.96 -2.53
C PHE A 203 -5.20 -4.90 -3.28
N TRP A 204 -4.12 -4.57 -2.58
CA TRP A 204 -2.77 -4.49 -3.17
C TRP A 204 -2.13 -5.87 -3.30
N THR A 205 -2.36 -6.73 -2.31
CA THR A 205 -1.67 -8.01 -2.22
C THR A 205 -2.19 -9.04 -3.22
N PHE A 206 -3.43 -8.91 -3.68
CA PHE A 206 -3.96 -9.65 -4.82
C PHE A 206 -3.18 -9.46 -6.12
N LEU A 207 -2.41 -8.38 -6.27
CA LEU A 207 -1.53 -8.19 -7.43
C LEU A 207 -0.44 -9.27 -7.49
N LEU A 208 -0.04 -9.80 -6.33
CA LEU A 208 1.05 -10.75 -6.16
C LEU A 208 0.57 -12.21 -6.16
N GLU A 209 -0.73 -12.44 -6.27
CA GLU A 209 -1.32 -13.77 -6.16
C GLU A 209 -1.59 -14.40 -7.53
N GLU A 210 -1.64 -15.73 -7.54
CA GLU A 210 -1.92 -16.53 -8.74
C GLU A 210 -3.42 -16.87 -8.88
N ARG A 211 -4.22 -16.65 -7.82
CA ARG A 211 -5.63 -17.07 -7.75
C ARG A 211 -6.59 -15.90 -7.96
N LEU A 212 -7.67 -16.20 -8.67
CA LEU A 212 -8.76 -15.25 -8.86
C LEU A 212 -9.70 -15.28 -7.65
N HIS A 213 -9.85 -14.13 -7.00
CA HIS A 213 -10.88 -13.84 -6.01
C HIS A 213 -12.19 -13.38 -6.65
N GLU A 214 -13.26 -13.49 -5.87
CA GLU A 214 -14.56 -12.89 -6.20
C GLU A 214 -14.44 -11.36 -6.26
N VAL A 215 -15.18 -10.75 -7.17
CA VAL A 215 -15.16 -9.30 -7.36
C VAL A 215 -16.00 -8.66 -6.26
N CYS A 216 -15.46 -7.66 -5.58
CA CYS A 216 -16.28 -6.84 -4.70
C CYS A 216 -17.23 -6.00 -5.56
N HIS A 217 -18.53 -6.31 -5.50
CA HIS A 217 -19.56 -5.53 -6.21
C HIS A 217 -19.75 -4.11 -5.64
N VAL A 218 -19.16 -3.83 -4.47
CA VAL A 218 -19.19 -2.52 -3.82
C VAL A 218 -17.79 -1.91 -3.84
N ARG A 219 -17.65 -0.76 -4.51
CA ARG A 219 -16.37 -0.09 -4.78
C ARG A 219 -16.11 1.12 -3.87
N THR A 220 -16.82 1.22 -2.74
CA THR A 220 -16.85 2.43 -1.91
C THR A 220 -15.46 2.97 -1.52
N LEU A 221 -14.54 2.09 -1.11
CA LEU A 221 -13.19 2.53 -0.71
C LEU A 221 -12.42 3.11 -1.89
N ILE A 222 -12.42 2.44 -3.05
CA ILE A 222 -11.66 2.89 -4.23
C ILE A 222 -12.29 4.11 -4.87
N ASP A 223 -13.60 4.14 -5.02
CA ASP A 223 -14.30 5.30 -5.57
C ASP A 223 -14.13 6.55 -4.69
N THR A 224 -14.00 6.36 -3.37
CA THR A 224 -13.76 7.47 -2.43
C THR A 224 -12.33 7.97 -2.54
N PHE A 225 -11.34 7.07 -2.53
CA PHE A 225 -9.93 7.45 -2.66
C PHE A 225 -9.63 8.12 -3.99
N VAL A 226 -10.09 7.54 -5.10
CA VAL A 226 -9.90 8.09 -6.45
C VAL A 226 -10.53 9.48 -6.55
N ARG A 227 -11.75 9.67 -6.04
CA ARG A 227 -12.37 11.01 -6.00
C ARG A 227 -11.58 12.01 -5.16
N ARG A 228 -11.07 11.61 -3.98
CA ARG A 228 -10.25 12.48 -3.12
C ARG A 228 -8.98 12.93 -3.85
N ILE A 229 -8.30 12.02 -4.54
CA ILE A 229 -7.12 12.35 -5.35
C ILE A 229 -7.49 13.29 -6.50
N LEU A 230 -8.49 12.94 -7.30
CA LEU A 230 -8.90 13.75 -8.45
C LEU A 230 -9.31 15.16 -8.01
N ALA A 231 -10.01 15.30 -6.89
CA ALA A 231 -10.33 16.60 -6.29
C ALA A 231 -9.07 17.36 -5.85
N HIS A 232 -8.10 16.67 -5.22
CA HIS A 232 -6.83 17.27 -4.79
C HIS A 232 -6.03 17.84 -5.96
N VAL A 233 -5.96 17.10 -7.08
CA VAL A 233 -5.29 17.56 -8.31
C VAL A 233 -6.17 18.41 -9.23
N GLN A 234 -7.39 18.74 -8.79
CA GLN A 234 -8.36 19.55 -9.54
C GLN A 234 -8.72 18.98 -10.92
N VAL A 235 -8.72 17.65 -11.04
CA VAL A 235 -9.12 16.93 -12.24
C VAL A 235 -10.58 16.48 -12.08
N ARG A 236 -11.41 16.82 -13.06
CA ARG A 236 -12.79 16.33 -13.12
C ARG A 236 -12.80 14.90 -13.69
N PRO A 237 -13.38 13.91 -12.99
CA PRO A 237 -13.57 12.58 -13.57
C PRO A 237 -14.53 12.67 -14.77
N ARG A 238 -14.25 11.86 -15.79
CA ARG A 238 -15.16 11.68 -16.92
C ARG A 238 -16.43 10.96 -16.46
N LEU A 239 -17.59 11.45 -16.91
CA LEU A 239 -18.88 10.85 -16.58
C LEU A 239 -19.09 9.58 -17.41
N GLU A 240 -19.85 8.62 -16.86
CA GLU A 240 -20.27 7.41 -17.58
C GLU A 240 -21.05 7.72 -18.87
N THR A 241 -21.68 8.89 -18.95
CA THR A 241 -22.41 9.36 -20.13
C THR A 241 -21.52 9.97 -21.21
N GLU A 242 -20.27 10.29 -20.89
CA GLU A 242 -19.31 10.91 -21.81
C GLU A 242 -18.49 9.85 -22.53
N ILE A 243 -19.16 8.86 -23.12
CA ILE A 243 -18.54 7.81 -23.92
C ILE A 243 -18.00 8.45 -25.20
N TYR A 244 -16.74 8.18 -25.53
CA TYR A 244 -16.20 8.65 -26.79
C TYR A 244 -16.64 7.72 -27.91
N ASP A 245 -17.15 8.29 -29.00
CA ASP A 245 -17.45 7.54 -30.23
C ASP A 245 -16.18 6.92 -30.83
N ASN A 246 -15.02 7.52 -30.52
CA ASN A 246 -13.67 7.09 -30.88
C ASN A 246 -12.85 6.99 -29.57
N PRO A 247 -12.38 5.81 -29.12
CA PRO A 247 -11.67 5.65 -27.83
C PRO A 247 -10.35 6.47 -27.73
N VAL A 248 -9.49 6.37 -26.69
CA VAL A 248 -8.06 6.87 -26.74
C VAL A 248 -7.03 5.79 -26.32
N VAL A 249 -6.05 5.41 -27.17
CA VAL A 249 -4.90 4.54 -26.83
C VAL A 249 -4.00 5.35 -25.92
N THR A 250 -3.79 4.89 -24.70
CA THR A 250 -2.62 5.31 -23.92
C THR A 250 -1.66 4.14 -23.79
N ILE A 251 -0.46 4.29 -24.35
CA ILE A 251 0.63 3.31 -24.17
C ILE A 251 1.56 3.77 -23.06
N ILE A 252 1.72 2.93 -22.04
CA ILE A 252 2.66 3.17 -20.96
C ILE A 252 4.02 2.59 -21.36
N ASP A 253 4.80 3.38 -22.12
CA ASP A 253 6.14 3.00 -22.58
C ASP A 253 7.21 3.22 -21.48
N ARG A 254 7.67 2.13 -20.88
CA ARG A 254 8.70 2.14 -19.83
C ARG A 254 10.11 2.06 -20.44
N LYS A 255 10.60 3.20 -20.92
CA LYS A 255 11.87 3.32 -21.65
C LYS A 255 13.13 2.79 -20.93
N GLN A 256 13.11 2.64 -19.60
CA GLN A 256 14.30 2.25 -18.83
C GLN A 256 14.30 0.77 -18.44
N THR A 257 13.21 0.27 -17.85
CA THR A 257 13.19 -1.06 -17.21
C THR A 257 12.55 -2.15 -18.05
N ARG A 258 11.52 -1.83 -18.85
CA ARG A 258 10.64 -2.81 -19.54
C ARG A 258 10.27 -2.24 -20.90
N LYS A 259 11.00 -2.65 -21.94
CA LYS A 259 10.94 -2.02 -23.27
C LYS A 259 10.12 -2.87 -24.23
N PHE A 260 9.21 -2.21 -24.95
CA PHE A 260 8.55 -2.81 -26.10
C PHE A 260 9.51 -2.76 -27.30
N HIS A 261 9.96 -3.92 -27.76
CA HIS A 261 10.74 -3.99 -28.99
C HIS A 261 9.86 -3.65 -30.21
N GLY A 262 10.27 -2.67 -31.00
CA GLY A 262 9.54 -2.26 -32.21
C GLY A 262 8.23 -1.51 -31.94
N LEU A 263 8.03 -0.92 -30.75
CA LEU A 263 6.79 -0.23 -30.39
C LEU A 263 6.34 0.79 -31.44
N SER A 264 7.26 1.62 -31.94
CA SER A 264 6.93 2.65 -32.94
C SER A 264 6.31 2.05 -34.19
N HIS A 265 6.82 0.92 -34.67
CA HIS A 265 6.27 0.24 -35.84
C HIS A 265 4.89 -0.36 -35.55
N VAL A 266 4.69 -0.96 -34.37
CA VAL A 266 3.38 -1.50 -33.97
C VAL A 266 2.34 -0.39 -33.86
N VAL A 267 2.71 0.75 -33.26
CA VAL A 267 1.83 1.93 -33.16
C VAL A 267 1.48 2.46 -34.54
N GLU A 268 2.45 2.58 -35.45
CA GLU A 268 2.20 3.01 -36.82
C GLU A 268 1.23 2.09 -37.56
N VAL A 269 1.40 0.76 -37.44
CA VAL A 269 0.50 -0.24 -38.04
C VAL A 269 -0.91 -0.13 -37.45
N LEU A 270 -1.03 0.06 -36.13
CA LEU A 270 -2.32 0.24 -35.46
C LEU A 270 -3.03 1.51 -35.96
N GLN A 271 -2.31 2.63 -36.05
CA GLN A 271 -2.85 3.90 -36.55
C GLN A 271 -3.29 3.81 -38.02
N GLN A 272 -2.56 3.08 -38.85
CA GLN A 272 -2.95 2.86 -40.25
C GLN A 272 -4.21 1.98 -40.37
N ARG A 273 -4.33 0.95 -39.53
CA ARG A 273 -5.42 -0.02 -39.62
C ARG A 273 -6.70 0.46 -38.93
N PHE A 274 -6.56 1.26 -37.88
CA PHE A 274 -7.64 1.79 -37.07
C PHE A 274 -7.45 3.30 -36.90
N PRO A 275 -7.72 4.11 -37.94
CA PRO A 275 -7.44 5.54 -37.92
C PRO A 275 -8.36 6.35 -36.98
N GLN A 276 -9.35 5.71 -36.36
CA GLN A 276 -10.36 6.31 -35.47
C GLN A 276 -10.56 5.51 -34.17
N ASP A 277 -9.85 4.40 -33.97
CA ASP A 277 -10.00 3.58 -32.75
C ASP A 277 -8.73 3.58 -31.93
N ASP A 278 -8.90 3.14 -30.70
CA ASP A 278 -7.98 3.47 -29.67
C ASP A 278 -7.99 2.42 -28.53
N VAL A 279 -6.82 1.81 -28.27
CA VAL A 279 -6.60 0.60 -27.47
C VAL A 279 -5.49 0.81 -26.43
N PRO A 280 -5.75 0.80 -25.11
CA PRO A 280 -4.72 1.00 -24.08
C PRO A 280 -3.80 -0.23 -23.94
N VAL A 281 -2.47 -0.04 -23.93
CA VAL A 281 -1.48 -1.13 -23.80
C VAL A 281 -0.35 -0.75 -22.84
N GLY A 282 -0.11 -1.56 -21.81
CA GLY A 282 0.97 -1.31 -20.83
C GLY A 282 1.71 -2.58 -20.41
N HIS A 283 2.96 -2.44 -19.96
CA HIS A 283 3.68 -3.52 -19.29
C HIS A 283 3.20 -3.70 -17.85
N HIS A 284 3.22 -4.94 -17.37
CA HIS A 284 2.89 -5.29 -16.01
C HIS A 284 3.66 -4.52 -14.91
N GLY A 285 3.07 -4.46 -13.73
CA GLY A 285 3.62 -3.89 -12.50
C GLY A 285 3.23 -2.44 -12.25
N ALA A 286 3.89 -1.78 -11.29
CA ALA A 286 3.51 -0.47 -10.74
C ALA A 286 3.24 0.67 -11.77
N GLY A 287 3.77 0.57 -12.99
CA GLY A 287 3.43 1.50 -14.08
C GLY A 287 1.93 1.50 -14.44
N MET A 288 1.20 0.42 -14.13
CA MET A 288 -0.24 0.28 -14.34
C MET A 288 -1.09 1.02 -13.29
N THR A 289 -0.48 1.83 -12.41
CA THR A 289 -1.18 2.70 -11.44
C THR A 289 -2.33 3.50 -12.08
N HIS A 290 -2.15 3.92 -13.34
CA HIS A 290 -3.15 4.67 -14.10
C HIS A 290 -4.52 3.98 -14.20
N VAL A 291 -4.59 2.66 -14.04
CA VAL A 291 -5.86 1.91 -14.00
C VAL A 291 -6.83 2.51 -12.98
N LEU A 292 -6.36 3.02 -11.85
CA LEU A 292 -7.22 3.64 -10.82
C LEU A 292 -7.99 4.87 -11.31
N PHE A 293 -7.48 5.53 -12.34
CA PHE A 293 -8.00 6.81 -12.86
C PHE A 293 -8.55 6.68 -14.27
N LEU A 294 -8.60 5.45 -14.80
CA LEU A 294 -9.22 5.22 -16.08
C LEU A 294 -10.72 5.50 -16.00
N PRO A 295 -11.30 6.01 -17.08
CA PRO A 295 -12.71 6.30 -17.11
C PRO A 295 -13.57 5.02 -17.30
N PRO A 296 -14.89 5.08 -17.04
CA PRO A 296 -15.73 3.87 -16.88
C PRO A 296 -15.84 2.93 -18.09
N ASP A 297 -15.72 3.43 -19.32
CA ASP A 297 -15.78 2.61 -20.55
C ASP A 297 -14.42 2.01 -20.96
N ALA A 298 -13.38 2.21 -20.15
CA ALA A 298 -12.02 1.81 -20.51
C ALA A 298 -11.83 0.29 -20.47
N ALA A 299 -10.83 -0.15 -21.23
CA ALA A 299 -10.24 -1.48 -21.14
C ALA A 299 -8.81 -1.39 -20.58
N VAL A 300 -8.28 -2.51 -20.12
CA VAL A 300 -6.90 -2.62 -19.64
C VAL A 300 -6.23 -3.77 -20.37
N VAL A 301 -5.13 -3.51 -21.07
CA VAL A 301 -4.25 -4.56 -21.61
C VAL A 301 -2.94 -4.55 -20.82
N GLU A 302 -2.64 -5.67 -20.16
CA GLU A 302 -1.41 -5.85 -19.39
C GLU A 302 -0.51 -6.89 -20.06
N ILE A 303 0.73 -6.50 -20.35
CA ILE A 303 1.73 -7.37 -20.97
C ILE A 303 2.71 -7.88 -19.91
N PHE A 304 2.73 -9.20 -19.71
CA PHE A 304 3.61 -9.89 -18.78
C PHE A 304 4.85 -10.48 -19.45
N PRO A 305 5.91 -10.79 -18.68
CA PRO A 305 6.98 -11.66 -19.13
C PRO A 305 6.43 -13.03 -19.59
N PRO A 306 7.20 -13.80 -20.38
CA PRO A 306 6.77 -15.10 -20.88
C PRO A 306 6.44 -16.09 -19.76
N VAL A 307 7.11 -15.95 -18.60
CA VAL A 307 6.84 -16.71 -17.39
C VAL A 307 6.61 -15.75 -16.23
N PHE A 308 5.36 -15.59 -15.83
CA PHE A 308 4.98 -14.76 -14.70
C PHE A 308 3.65 -15.25 -14.11
N GLY A 309 3.69 -15.76 -12.88
CA GLY A 309 2.55 -16.44 -12.25
C GLY A 309 1.52 -15.53 -11.59
N ILE A 310 1.85 -14.24 -11.40
CA ILE A 310 0.98 -13.32 -10.66
C ILE A 310 -0.04 -12.65 -11.57
N LEU A 311 -1.21 -12.33 -11.03
CA LEU A 311 -2.34 -11.77 -11.78
C LEU A 311 -2.23 -10.27 -12.07
N GLY A 312 -1.24 -9.57 -11.50
CA GLY A 312 -1.02 -8.15 -11.73
C GLY A 312 -2.28 -7.33 -11.48
N PHE A 313 -2.56 -6.34 -12.32
CA PHE A 313 -3.65 -5.39 -12.14
C PHE A 313 -5.04 -5.94 -12.50
N ARG A 314 -5.15 -7.24 -12.82
CA ARG A 314 -6.42 -7.89 -13.17
C ARG A 314 -7.51 -7.68 -12.12
N HIS A 315 -7.16 -7.78 -10.84
CA HIS A 315 -8.10 -7.61 -9.74
C HIS A 315 -8.59 -6.17 -9.61
N VAL A 316 -7.68 -5.21 -9.75
CA VAL A 316 -8.01 -3.78 -9.76
C VAL A 316 -8.94 -3.46 -10.92
N ALA A 317 -8.60 -3.92 -12.13
CA ALA A 317 -9.41 -3.69 -13.33
C ALA A 317 -10.82 -4.30 -13.20
N ARG A 318 -10.93 -5.54 -12.72
CA ARG A 318 -12.24 -6.19 -12.50
C ARG A 318 -13.07 -5.49 -11.43
N ASN A 319 -12.46 -5.08 -10.32
CA ASN A 319 -13.14 -4.32 -9.27
C ASN A 319 -13.64 -2.98 -9.80
N LEU A 320 -12.93 -2.34 -10.72
CA LEU A 320 -13.37 -1.09 -11.36
C LEU A 320 -14.36 -1.31 -12.51
N GLY A 321 -14.60 -2.55 -12.93
CA GLY A 321 -15.55 -2.91 -13.98
C GLY A 321 -14.97 -2.88 -15.40
N PHE A 322 -13.65 -2.80 -15.54
CA PHE A 322 -12.99 -2.77 -16.84
C PHE A 322 -12.84 -4.17 -17.46
N ALA A 323 -12.91 -4.22 -18.79
CA ALA A 323 -12.39 -5.36 -19.52
C ALA A 323 -10.87 -5.45 -19.30
N HIS A 324 -10.36 -6.62 -18.93
CA HIS A 324 -8.93 -6.86 -18.73
C HIS A 324 -8.43 -7.93 -19.69
N PHE A 325 -7.41 -7.58 -20.46
CA PHE A 325 -6.75 -8.44 -21.42
C PHE A 325 -5.30 -8.63 -21.01
N VAL A 326 -4.79 -9.83 -21.26
CA VAL A 326 -3.42 -10.19 -20.94
C VAL A 326 -2.71 -10.64 -22.20
N GLY A 327 -1.51 -10.09 -22.41
CA GLY A 327 -0.53 -10.62 -23.34
C GLY A 327 0.70 -11.10 -22.60
N HIS A 328 1.40 -12.08 -23.16
CA HIS A 328 2.73 -12.46 -22.70
C HIS A 328 3.75 -12.08 -23.77
N CYS A 329 4.89 -11.54 -23.34
CA CYS A 329 6.06 -11.40 -24.19
C CYS A 329 6.51 -12.77 -24.71
N MET A 330 7.29 -12.76 -25.79
CA MET A 330 7.96 -13.95 -26.31
C MET A 330 9.39 -14.02 -25.77
N PHE A 331 9.98 -15.22 -25.75
CA PHE A 331 11.43 -15.33 -25.57
C PHE A 331 12.16 -14.74 -26.79
N PHE A 332 13.39 -14.29 -26.61
CA PHE A 332 14.16 -13.62 -27.66
C PHE A 332 14.33 -14.51 -28.91
N GLU A 333 14.57 -15.80 -28.71
CA GLU A 333 14.70 -16.81 -29.77
C GLU A 333 13.38 -16.98 -30.55
N GLU A 334 12.24 -17.00 -29.85
CA GLU A 334 10.92 -17.10 -30.46
C GLU A 334 10.55 -15.82 -31.23
N TRP A 335 10.89 -14.66 -30.68
CA TRP A 335 10.71 -13.38 -31.34
C TRP A 335 11.52 -13.29 -32.63
N ASN A 336 12.79 -13.71 -32.62
CA ASN A 336 13.63 -13.76 -33.82
C ASN A 336 13.07 -14.71 -34.88
N ALA A 337 12.54 -15.86 -34.48
CA ALA A 337 11.90 -16.79 -35.41
C ALA A 337 10.63 -16.20 -36.03
N ALA A 338 9.77 -15.58 -35.22
CA ALA A 338 8.49 -15.03 -35.68
C ALA A 338 8.65 -13.76 -36.53
N VAL A 339 9.58 -12.87 -36.16
CA VAL A 339 9.69 -11.52 -36.75
C VAL A 339 10.80 -11.43 -37.80
N HIS A 340 11.92 -12.14 -37.59
CA HIS A 340 13.09 -12.08 -38.46
C HIS A 340 13.32 -13.35 -39.28
N ASN A 341 12.45 -14.35 -39.14
CA ASN A 341 12.56 -15.65 -39.80
C ASN A 341 13.91 -16.34 -39.51
N ILE A 342 14.48 -16.09 -38.32
CA ILE A 342 15.72 -16.70 -37.83
C ILE A 342 15.35 -17.94 -37.02
N SER A 343 15.74 -19.13 -37.47
CA SER A 343 15.43 -20.38 -36.77
C SER A 343 15.88 -20.36 -35.30
N VAL A 344 15.03 -20.90 -34.43
CA VAL A 344 15.37 -21.15 -33.03
C VAL A 344 16.61 -22.06 -32.96
N PRO A 345 17.62 -21.76 -32.10
CA PRO A 345 18.84 -22.56 -32.01
C PRO A 345 18.54 -24.04 -31.73
N ALA A 346 19.27 -24.94 -32.42
CA ALA A 346 19.12 -26.38 -32.22
C ALA A 346 19.43 -26.75 -30.75
N GLY A 347 18.51 -27.48 -30.11
CA GLY A 347 18.63 -27.86 -28.69
C GLY A 347 18.21 -26.78 -27.69
N TRP A 348 17.73 -25.62 -28.14
CA TRP A 348 17.11 -24.64 -27.25
C TRP A 348 15.81 -25.19 -26.67
N ILE A 349 15.63 -25.02 -25.37
CA ILE A 349 14.43 -25.43 -24.63
C ILE A 349 13.84 -24.18 -24.01
N ARG A 350 12.54 -23.96 -24.22
CA ARG A 350 11.80 -22.84 -23.62
C ARG A 350 11.96 -22.86 -22.10
N PRO A 351 12.44 -21.77 -21.47
CA PRO A 351 12.45 -21.66 -20.02
C PRO A 351 11.03 -21.75 -19.45
N THR A 352 10.86 -22.55 -18.40
CA THR A 352 9.56 -22.74 -17.72
C THR A 352 9.48 -22.00 -16.39
N THR A 353 10.57 -21.37 -15.97
CA THR A 353 10.65 -20.61 -14.72
C THR A 353 11.15 -19.19 -15.00
N ALA A 354 10.83 -18.27 -14.09
CA ALA A 354 11.30 -16.89 -14.16
C ALA A 354 12.83 -16.75 -13.99
N ALA A 355 13.52 -17.81 -13.51
CA ALA A 355 14.95 -17.78 -13.23
C ALA A 355 15.85 -17.70 -14.48
N GLY A 356 15.27 -17.86 -15.67
CA GLY A 356 15.98 -17.77 -16.96
C GLY A 356 15.60 -16.56 -17.81
N TRP A 357 14.99 -15.52 -17.21
CA TRP A 357 14.58 -14.29 -17.90
C TRP A 357 15.37 -13.06 -17.48
#